data_AF-A0A846DGX8-F1
#
_entry.id   AF-A0A846DGX8-F1
#
_cell.length_a   1.000
_cell.length_b   1.000
_cell.length_c   1.000
_cell.angle_alpha   90.00
_cell.angle_beta   90.00
_cell.angle_gamma   90.00
#
_symmetry.space_group_name_H-M   'P 1'
#
loop_
_entity.id
_entity.type
_entity.pdbx_description
1 polymer ?
#
loop_
_entity_poly.entity_id
_entity_poly.type
_entity_poly.pdbx_seq_one_letter_code
_entity_poly.pdbx_strand_id
1 'polypeptide(L)'
;MNIKKTKFIFLFFLLIVPIGCNHPSESNLSESKISKPKISIKCAYNPDSGKANPLGMRAYITITEQEGNTHFLFEKFPSNIAEKITISNQREMIFYQTPLDTARVIMIQNKDYYSELVGYKDPEGFAPINEVLNCK
;
A
#
# COMPACT_ATOMS: atom_id res chain seq x y z
N MET A 1 4.61 -27.02 46.37
CA MET A 1 4.27 -25.59 46.44
C MET A 1 2.78 -25.47 46.14
N ASN A 2 1.99 -25.18 47.16
CA ASN A 2 0.53 -25.27 47.18
C ASN A 2 0.01 -23.95 47.77
N ILE A 3 -1.28 -23.61 47.54
CA ILE A 3 -2.04 -22.39 47.98
C ILE A 3 -2.10 -21.31 46.89
N LYS A 4 -3.23 -20.72 46.47
CA LYS A 4 -4.68 -20.93 46.66
C LYS A 4 -5.37 -20.23 45.47
N LYS A 5 -6.42 -20.84 44.89
CA LYS A 5 -7.31 -20.20 43.92
C LYS A 5 -8.45 -19.51 44.68
N THR A 6 -8.61 -18.20 44.51
CA THR A 6 -9.71 -17.43 45.09
C THR A 6 -10.75 -17.16 44.00
N LYS A 7 -11.94 -17.78 44.13
CA LYS A 7 -13.12 -17.51 43.31
C LYS A 7 -13.84 -16.29 43.87
N PHE A 8 -14.06 -15.27 43.04
CA PHE A 8 -14.89 -14.11 43.39
C PHE A 8 -16.27 -14.30 42.76
N ILE A 9 -17.29 -14.43 43.60
CA ILE A 9 -18.71 -14.50 43.25
C ILE A 9 -19.21 -13.05 43.20
N PHE A 10 -19.76 -12.60 42.07
CA PHE A 10 -20.50 -11.34 42.03
C PHE A 10 -21.96 -11.60 41.72
N LEU A 11 -22.78 -11.17 42.68
CA LEU A 11 -24.21 -11.41 42.75
C LEU A 11 -24.97 -10.39 41.90
N PHE A 12 -26.05 -10.90 41.32
CA PHE A 12 -27.11 -10.26 40.55
C PHE A 12 -27.75 -9.07 41.29
N PHE A 13 -27.97 -7.94 40.60
CA PHE A 13 -29.03 -6.99 40.95
C PHE A 13 -29.81 -6.61 39.70
N LEU A 14 -31.07 -7.05 39.69
CA LEU A 14 -32.09 -6.81 38.70
C LEU A 14 -32.94 -5.64 39.22
N LEU A 15 -33.02 -4.53 38.49
CA LEU A 15 -33.98 -3.46 38.78
C LEU A 15 -34.63 -2.96 37.48
N ILE A 16 -35.92 -2.74 37.61
CA ILE A 16 -36.95 -2.62 36.59
C ILE A 16 -37.22 -1.14 36.29
N VAL A 17 -37.63 -0.90 35.04
CA VAL A 17 -37.96 0.32 34.26
C VAL A 17 -38.82 1.39 34.98
N PRO A 18 -38.82 2.64 34.46
CA PRO A 18 -40.08 3.14 33.88
C PRO A 18 -39.97 3.78 32.49
N ILE A 19 -41.09 3.67 31.79
CA ILE A 19 -41.45 4.18 30.46
C ILE A 19 -41.46 5.72 30.47
N GLY A 20 -40.93 6.33 29.40
CA GLY A 20 -41.08 7.75 29.10
C GLY A 20 -40.74 8.07 27.65
N CYS A 21 -41.74 8.05 26.77
CA CYS A 21 -41.69 8.70 25.45
C CYS A 21 -42.08 10.17 25.61
N ASN A 22 -41.29 11.12 25.06
CA ASN A 22 -41.76 12.16 24.13
C ASN A 22 -40.70 13.24 23.81
N HIS A 23 -40.53 13.47 22.50
CA HIS A 23 -40.23 14.74 21.80
C HIS A 23 -38.78 15.27 21.72
N PRO A 24 -38.48 16.21 20.80
CA PRO A 24 -38.33 16.01 19.35
C PRO A 24 -36.91 16.35 18.83
N SER A 25 -36.64 15.89 17.59
CA SER A 25 -35.68 16.42 16.60
C SER A 25 -34.61 17.42 17.04
N GLU A 26 -33.36 16.96 17.07
CA GLU A 26 -32.20 17.76 16.67
C GLU A 26 -31.42 17.03 15.57
N SER A 27 -31.49 17.62 14.39
CA SER A 27 -30.64 17.37 13.24
C SER A 27 -29.17 17.58 13.63
N ASN A 28 -28.43 16.50 13.85
CA ASN A 28 -26.97 16.56 13.80
C ASN A 28 -26.51 16.32 12.36
N LEU A 29 -26.47 17.45 11.65
CA LEU A 29 -25.78 17.66 10.40
C LEU A 29 -24.27 17.77 10.69
N SER A 30 -23.54 16.65 10.79
CA SER A 30 -22.07 16.61 10.76
C SER A 30 -21.63 15.17 10.51
N GLU A 31 -20.77 14.80 9.58
CA GLU A 31 -19.83 15.53 8.75
C GLU A 31 -19.97 14.96 7.34
N SER A 32 -20.24 15.83 6.37
CA SER A 32 -19.76 15.54 5.01
C SER A 32 -18.25 15.46 5.14
N LYS A 33 -17.70 14.23 5.15
CA LYS A 33 -16.29 14.00 4.86
C LYS A 33 -16.07 14.51 3.45
N ILE A 34 -15.82 15.82 3.34
CA ILE A 34 -15.11 16.41 2.21
C ILE A 34 -13.74 15.77 2.31
N SER A 35 -13.59 14.59 1.70
CA SER A 35 -12.30 13.96 1.50
C SER A 35 -11.50 14.98 0.72
N LYS A 36 -10.57 15.65 1.41
CA LYS A 36 -9.53 16.42 0.72
C LYS A 36 -9.04 15.53 -0.41
N PRO A 37 -8.86 16.06 -1.63
CA PRO A 37 -8.31 15.28 -2.73
C PRO A 37 -7.03 14.68 -2.18
N LYS A 38 -7.03 13.35 -2.05
CA LYS A 38 -5.87 12.66 -1.51
C LYS A 38 -4.81 12.82 -2.57
N ILE A 39 -3.82 13.66 -2.27
CA ILE A 39 -2.72 13.93 -3.17
C ILE A 39 -2.07 12.57 -3.46
N SER A 40 -2.13 12.16 -4.72
CA SER A 40 -1.46 10.95 -5.17
C SER A 40 -0.05 11.33 -5.56
N ILE A 41 0.92 10.85 -4.79
CA ILE A 41 2.33 11.01 -5.09
C ILE A 41 2.69 9.93 -6.11
N LYS A 42 3.33 10.31 -7.22
CA LYS A 42 3.78 9.37 -8.24
C LYS A 42 5.29 9.48 -8.44
N CYS A 43 6.01 8.38 -8.23
CA CYS A 43 7.42 8.27 -8.55
C CYS A 43 7.62 7.44 -9.82
N ALA A 44 8.46 7.93 -10.72
CA ALA A 44 8.84 7.24 -11.95
C ALA A 44 10.30 7.52 -12.31
N TYR A 45 10.85 6.77 -13.26
CA TYR A 45 12.20 6.99 -13.76
C TYR A 45 12.40 8.45 -14.20
N ASN A 46 13.48 9.05 -13.72
CA ASN A 46 13.88 10.40 -14.06
C ASN A 46 14.94 10.37 -15.18
N PRO A 47 14.59 10.75 -16.43
CA PRO A 47 15.55 10.81 -17.52
C PRO A 47 16.65 11.87 -17.29
N ASP A 48 16.34 12.89 -16.48
CA ASP A 48 17.28 13.97 -16.16
C ASP A 48 18.24 13.60 -15.01
N SER A 49 18.16 12.38 -14.48
CA SER A 49 19.06 11.90 -13.41
C SER A 49 20.51 11.73 -13.87
N GLY A 50 20.77 11.75 -15.18
CA GLY A 50 22.09 11.48 -15.76
C GLY A 50 22.53 10.02 -15.67
N LYS A 51 21.71 9.13 -15.09
CA LYS A 51 21.93 7.69 -15.01
C LYS A 51 20.97 6.97 -15.95
N ALA A 52 21.40 5.85 -16.54
CA ALA A 52 20.52 5.00 -17.32
C ALA A 52 19.48 4.29 -16.43
N ASN A 53 18.30 3.99 -16.97
CA ASN A 53 17.31 3.14 -16.29
C ASN A 53 17.89 1.73 -16.07
N PRO A 54 18.05 1.24 -14.83
CA PRO A 54 18.61 -0.09 -14.59
C PRO A 54 17.73 -1.24 -15.12
N LEU A 55 16.44 -0.99 -15.36
CA LEU A 55 15.53 -1.95 -16.02
C LEU A 55 15.71 -2.00 -17.55
N GLY A 56 16.60 -1.18 -18.10
CA GLY A 56 16.81 -1.01 -19.54
C GLY A 56 15.73 -0.15 -20.20
N MET A 57 15.66 -0.20 -21.53
CA MET A 57 14.79 0.69 -22.33
C MET A 57 13.34 0.22 -22.46
N ARG A 58 13.03 -1.00 -22.01
CA ARG A 58 11.73 -1.66 -22.29
C ARG A 58 10.97 -2.07 -21.04
N ALA A 59 11.42 -1.65 -19.88
CA ALA A 59 10.77 -1.96 -18.63
C ALA A 59 10.85 -0.76 -17.68
N TYR A 60 9.82 -0.58 -16.88
CA TYR A 60 9.70 0.55 -15.97
C TYR A 60 9.01 0.11 -14.68
N ILE A 61 9.35 0.82 -13.60
CA ILE A 61 8.63 0.77 -12.34
C ILE A 61 8.03 2.15 -12.09
N THR A 62 6.74 2.15 -11.78
CA THR A 62 6.01 3.31 -11.28
C THR A 62 5.60 3.03 -9.84
N ILE A 63 5.79 4.01 -8.96
CA ILE A 63 5.32 3.95 -7.58
C ILE A 63 4.23 4.98 -7.39
N THR A 64 3.09 4.58 -6.86
CA THR A 64 1.98 5.50 -6.59
C THR A 64 1.53 5.36 -5.14
N GLU A 65 1.36 6.46 -4.43
CA GLU A 65 0.65 6.48 -3.15
C GLU A 65 -0.81 6.89 -3.37
N GLN A 66 -1.75 6.05 -2.95
CA GLN A 66 -3.18 6.33 -2.95
C GLN A 66 -3.84 5.55 -1.82
N GLU A 67 -4.88 6.08 -1.19
CA GLU A 67 -5.61 5.33 -0.16
C GLU A 67 -4.79 5.16 1.16
N GLY A 68 -3.50 5.52 1.19
CA GLY A 68 -2.57 5.22 2.29
C GLY A 68 -1.83 3.91 2.00
N ASN A 69 -2.06 3.35 0.81
CA ASN A 69 -1.35 2.23 0.25
C ASN A 69 -0.30 2.75 -0.73
N THR A 70 0.78 1.99 -0.86
CA THR A 70 1.80 2.23 -1.89
C THR A 70 1.76 1.11 -2.90
N HIS A 71 1.61 1.48 -4.17
CA HIS A 71 1.54 0.58 -5.30
C HIS A 71 2.86 0.63 -6.06
N PHE A 72 3.53 -0.51 -6.20
CA PHE A 72 4.66 -0.68 -7.09
C PHE A 72 4.18 -1.42 -8.33
N LEU A 73 4.16 -0.71 -9.45
CA LEU A 73 3.74 -1.25 -10.74
C LEU A 73 4.97 -1.47 -11.61
N PHE A 74 5.24 -2.73 -11.93
CA PHE A 74 6.25 -3.15 -12.88
C PHE A 74 5.61 -3.49 -14.22
N GLU A 75 6.13 -2.91 -15.30
CA GLU A 75 5.61 -3.12 -16.65
C GLU A 75 6.76 -3.32 -17.64
N LYS A 76 6.61 -4.32 -18.51
CA LYS A 76 7.47 -4.55 -19.68
C LYS A 76 6.71 -4.23 -20.96
N PHE A 77 7.32 -3.47 -21.86
CA PHE A 77 6.74 -3.17 -23.16
C PHE A 77 6.46 -4.45 -23.96
N PRO A 78 5.30 -4.52 -24.66
CA PRO A 78 4.95 -5.66 -25.48
C PRO A 78 6.03 -6.00 -26.50
N SER A 79 6.36 -7.27 -26.65
CA SER A 79 7.32 -7.78 -27.62
C SER A 79 6.63 -8.71 -28.60
N ASN A 80 6.93 -8.57 -29.90
CA ASN A 80 6.38 -9.45 -30.93
C ASN A 80 7.03 -10.84 -30.83
N ILE A 81 6.22 -11.89 -30.85
CA ILE A 81 6.71 -13.29 -30.88
C ILE A 81 6.38 -14.00 -32.20
N ALA A 82 5.39 -13.52 -32.94
CA ALA A 82 5.06 -13.95 -34.30
C ALA A 82 4.22 -12.86 -35.01
N GLU A 83 3.84 -13.09 -36.27
CA GLU A 83 2.91 -12.21 -36.98
C GLU A 83 1.61 -12.06 -36.18
N LYS A 84 1.26 -10.83 -35.83
CA LYS A 84 0.05 -10.49 -35.04
C LYS A 84 -0.02 -11.15 -33.65
N ILE A 85 1.12 -11.57 -33.09
CA ILE A 85 1.19 -12.09 -31.71
C ILE A 85 2.22 -11.31 -30.89
N THR A 86 1.77 -10.71 -29.79
CA THR A 86 2.61 -9.99 -28.83
C THR A 86 2.50 -10.62 -27.45
N ILE A 87 3.57 -10.51 -26.66
CA ILE A 87 3.59 -10.81 -25.24
C ILE A 87 3.91 -9.56 -24.45
N SER A 88 3.16 -9.29 -23.39
CA SER A 88 3.42 -8.23 -22.41
C SER A 88 3.48 -8.82 -21.01
N ASN A 89 4.10 -8.10 -20.08
CA ASN A 89 4.14 -8.50 -18.69
C ASN A 89 3.93 -7.27 -17.80
N GLN A 90 2.98 -7.39 -16.88
CA GLN A 90 2.67 -6.38 -15.88
C GLN A 90 2.48 -7.08 -14.54
N ARG A 91 3.07 -6.53 -13.48
CA ARG A 91 2.98 -7.03 -12.11
C ARG A 91 2.81 -5.86 -11.17
N GLU A 92 1.94 -6.04 -10.18
CA GLU A 92 1.68 -5.01 -9.17
C GLU A 92 1.92 -5.61 -7.78
N MET A 93 2.64 -4.88 -6.95
CA MET A 93 2.79 -5.16 -5.53
C MET A 93 2.22 -3.99 -4.73
N ILE A 94 1.33 -4.30 -3.79
CA ILE A 94 0.65 -3.30 -2.97
C ILE A 94 1.12 -3.47 -1.53
N PHE A 95 1.68 -2.39 -0.97
CA PHE A 95 1.91 -2.26 0.46
C PHE A 95 0.71 -1.55 1.07
N TYR A 96 -0.18 -2.34 1.69
CA TYR A 96 -1.37 -1.80 2.34
C TYR A 96 -1.00 -0.96 3.56
N GLN A 97 -1.68 0.18 3.71
CA GLN A 97 -1.53 1.08 4.87
C GLN A 97 -0.07 1.46 5.16
N THR A 98 0.75 1.49 4.12
CA THR A 98 2.18 1.78 4.20
C THR A 98 2.48 2.99 3.32
N PRO A 99 2.88 4.13 3.91
CA PRO A 99 3.29 5.31 3.16
C PRO A 99 4.48 5.04 2.25
N LEU A 100 4.61 5.84 1.19
CA LEU A 100 5.56 5.66 0.10
C LEU A 100 7.00 5.55 0.57
N ASP A 101 7.43 6.46 1.45
CA ASP A 101 8.80 6.47 1.96
C ASP A 101 9.12 5.18 2.73
N THR A 102 8.19 4.73 3.58
CA THR A 102 8.32 3.47 4.33
C THR A 102 8.34 2.28 3.38
N ALA A 103 7.44 2.24 2.39
CA ALA A 103 7.35 1.14 1.44
C ALA A 103 8.62 1.03 0.57
N ARG A 104 9.21 2.16 0.16
CA ARG A 104 10.51 2.21 -0.53
C ARG A 104 11.62 1.64 0.33
N VAL A 105 11.68 2.01 1.61
CA VAL A 105 12.68 1.44 2.55
C VAL A 105 12.50 -0.07 2.69
N ILE A 106 11.27 -0.57 2.85
CA ILE A 106 11.00 -2.02 2.92
C ILE A 106 11.48 -2.71 1.65
N MET A 107 11.19 -2.15 0.47
CA MET A 107 11.59 -2.72 -0.82
C MET A 107 13.12 -2.73 -1.00
N ILE A 108 13.84 -1.72 -0.50
CA ILE A 108 15.31 -1.68 -0.49
C ILE A 108 15.89 -2.77 0.42
N GLN A 109 15.29 -2.95 1.61
CA GLN A 109 15.80 -3.88 2.61
C GLN A 109 15.52 -5.35 2.27
N ASN A 110 14.44 -5.64 1.53
CA ASN A 110 13.98 -6.99 1.22
C ASN A 110 14.10 -7.28 -0.28
N LYS A 111 15.27 -7.72 -0.73
CA LYS A 111 15.57 -8.00 -2.15
C LYS A 111 14.63 -9.06 -2.77
N ASP A 112 14.10 -9.96 -1.97
CA ASP A 112 13.16 -10.98 -2.44
C ASP A 112 11.85 -10.35 -2.90
N TYR A 113 11.36 -9.29 -2.25
CA TYR A 113 10.14 -8.60 -2.69
C TYR A 113 10.30 -7.97 -4.07
N TYR A 114 11.47 -7.37 -4.32
CA TYR A 114 11.77 -6.86 -5.64
C TYR A 114 11.85 -7.98 -6.68
N SER A 115 12.50 -9.10 -6.35
CA SER A 115 12.59 -10.27 -7.25
C SER A 115 11.20 -10.84 -7.60
N GLU A 116 10.29 -10.89 -6.62
CA GLU A 116 8.89 -11.28 -6.85
C GLU A 116 8.15 -10.28 -7.76
N LEU A 117 8.36 -8.97 -7.53
CA LEU A 117 7.75 -7.92 -8.35
C LEU A 117 8.21 -8.01 -9.81
N VAL A 118 9.50 -8.22 -10.08
CA VAL A 118 10.02 -8.27 -11.46
C VAL A 118 9.92 -9.66 -12.12
N GLY A 119 9.71 -10.70 -11.31
CA GLY A 119 9.51 -12.07 -11.76
C GLY A 119 10.76 -12.84 -12.13
N TYR A 120 11.91 -12.39 -11.64
CA TYR A 120 13.19 -13.07 -11.77
C TYR A 120 14.08 -12.68 -10.59
N LYS A 121 15.09 -13.52 -10.30
CA LYS A 121 16.03 -13.23 -9.23
C LYS A 121 16.95 -12.08 -9.64
N ASP A 122 16.98 -11.03 -8.83
CA ASP A 122 17.87 -9.88 -9.02
C ASP A 122 18.71 -9.65 -7.75
N PRO A 123 20.04 -9.87 -7.79
CA PRO A 123 20.90 -9.71 -6.63
C PRO A 123 21.14 -8.25 -6.23
N GLU A 124 20.95 -7.29 -7.14
CA GLU A 124 21.10 -5.86 -6.86
C GLU A 124 19.86 -5.32 -6.13
N GLY A 125 18.69 -5.87 -6.46
CA GLY A 125 17.43 -5.54 -5.80
C GLY A 125 16.90 -4.17 -6.23
N PHE A 126 16.07 -3.56 -5.37
CA PHE A 126 15.39 -2.31 -5.71
C PHE A 126 16.26 -1.05 -5.56
N ALA A 127 17.40 -1.10 -4.88
CA ALA A 127 18.20 0.09 -4.57
C ALA A 127 18.66 0.88 -5.83
N PRO A 128 19.19 0.26 -6.90
CA PRO A 128 19.56 1.00 -8.11
C PRO A 128 18.37 1.66 -8.80
N ILE A 129 17.18 1.03 -8.74
CA ILE A 129 15.94 1.61 -9.26
C ILE A 129 15.59 2.85 -8.46
N ASN A 130 15.59 2.72 -7.14
CA ASN A 130 15.23 3.77 -6.20
C ASN A 130 16.03 5.07 -6.40
N GLU A 131 17.32 4.95 -6.74
CA GLU A 131 18.22 6.08 -6.96
C GLU A 131 17.87 6.94 -8.19
N VAL A 132 17.16 6.37 -9.17
CA VAL A 132 16.82 7.06 -10.42
C VAL A 132 15.35 7.46 -10.50
N LEU A 133 14.57 7.25 -9.43
CA LEU A 133 13.18 7.69 -9.36
C LEU A 133 13.06 9.14 -8.89
N ASN A 134 12.17 9.89 -9.52
CA ASN A 134 11.74 11.21 -9.04
C ASN A 134 10.22 11.20 -8.80
N CYS A 135 9.78 11.85 -7.73
CA CYS A 135 8.38 11.87 -7.30
C CYS A 135 7.76 13.26 -7.55
N LYS A 136 6.53 13.28 -8.04
CA LYS A 136 5.75 14.51 -8.30
C LYS A 136 4.32 14.34 -7.80
#